data_AF-A0A8B6GI32-F1
#
_entry.id   AF-A0A8B6GI32-F1
#
_cell.length_a   1.000
_cell.length_b   1.000
_cell.length_c   1.000
_cell.angle_alpha   90.00
_cell.angle_beta   90.00
_cell.angle_gamma   90.00
#
_symmetry.space_group_name_H-M   'P 1'
#
loop_
_entity.id
_entity.type
_entity.pdbx_description
1 polymer ?
#
loop_
_entity_poly.entity_id
_entity_poly.type
_entity_poly.pdbx_seq_one_letter_code
_entity_poly.pdbx_strand_id
1 'polypeptide(L)'
;MEDAEIGPTESEQYVHFNPDRPTEHRLYDMSREVGIEARTVELTNHANRISESDYFALIRSLNKKQWEFFQHVVTWVKTKHEPFYTFLTGGAGCGKSVVVRTIFQALHRHLCSIEGEDPDDI
;
A
#
# COMPACT_ATOMS: atom_id res chain seq x y z
N MET A 1 -8.19 34.04 -0.66
CA MET A 1 -6.95 34.66 -1.15
C MET A 1 -5.92 33.55 -1.07
N GLU A 2 -5.50 33.05 -2.23
CA GLU A 2 -4.78 31.77 -2.41
C GLU A 2 -3.37 31.83 -1.81
N ASP A 3 -3.06 30.91 -0.89
CA ASP A 3 -1.69 30.50 -0.62
C ASP A 3 -1.24 29.63 -1.79
N ALA A 4 -0.66 30.26 -2.81
CA ALA A 4 -0.03 29.54 -3.90
C ALA A 4 1.21 28.81 -3.38
N GLU A 5 1.23 27.48 -3.49
CA GLU A 5 2.44 26.67 -3.34
C GLU A 5 3.48 27.17 -4.35
N ILE A 6 4.43 27.97 -3.88
CA ILE A 6 5.59 28.37 -4.68
C ILE A 6 6.46 27.11 -4.78
N GLY A 7 6.33 26.40 -5.89
CA GLY A 7 7.23 25.31 -6.25
C GLY A 7 8.69 25.76 -6.26
N PRO A 8 9.64 24.82 -6.13
CA PRO A 8 11.06 25.16 -6.08
C PRO A 8 11.45 25.97 -7.32
N THR A 9 11.85 27.22 -7.10
CA THR A 9 12.34 28.09 -8.16
C THR A 9 13.79 27.71 -8.41
N GLU A 10 14.08 27.17 -9.59
CA GLU A 10 15.45 26.84 -9.97
C GLU A 10 16.29 28.12 -10.07
N SER A 11 17.48 28.10 -9.49
CA SER A 11 18.36 29.27 -9.47
C SER A 11 18.97 29.50 -10.84
N GLU A 12 18.63 30.61 -11.49
CA GLU A 12 19.22 31.03 -12.78
C GLU A 12 20.74 31.23 -12.72
N GLN A 13 21.29 31.53 -11.53
CA GLN A 13 22.73 31.77 -11.35
C GLN A 13 23.55 30.48 -11.14
N TYR A 14 22.90 29.37 -10.77
CA TYR A 14 23.57 28.13 -10.37
C TYR A 14 22.98 26.90 -11.07
N VAL A 15 22.46 27.08 -12.29
CA VAL A 15 21.82 26.02 -13.11
C VAL A 15 22.71 24.78 -13.29
N HIS A 16 24.03 24.96 -13.23
CA HIS A 16 25.03 23.90 -13.39
C HIS A 16 25.80 23.56 -12.11
N PHE A 17 25.46 24.18 -10.98
CA PHE A 17 26.12 23.89 -9.71
C PHE A 17 25.56 22.59 -9.14
N ASN A 18 26.17 21.48 -9.53
CA ASN A 18 26.02 20.21 -8.86
C ASN A 18 27.32 19.98 -8.06
N PRO A 19 27.42 20.49 -6.82
CA PRO A 19 28.61 20.26 -6.02
C PRO A 19 28.78 18.75 -5.87
N ASP A 20 30.01 18.25 -6.02
CA ASP A 20 30.33 16.85 -5.75
C ASP A 20 29.89 16.53 -4.33
N ARG A 21 28.71 15.91 -4.21
CA ARG A 21 28.19 15.47 -2.91
C ARG A 21 29.11 14.34 -2.47
N PRO A 22 29.86 14.48 -1.36
CA PRO A 22 30.66 13.39 -0.84
C PRO A 22 29.76 12.16 -0.71
N THR A 23 30.21 11.00 -1.18
CA THR A 23 29.42 9.76 -1.13
C THR A 23 28.96 9.44 0.29
N GLU A 24 29.73 9.89 1.29
CA GLU A 24 29.45 9.86 2.72
C GLU A 24 28.09 10.47 3.08
N HIS A 25 27.71 11.60 2.47
CA HIS A 25 26.42 12.25 2.74
C HIS A 25 25.22 11.48 2.18
N ARG A 26 25.41 10.62 1.17
CA ARG A 26 24.34 9.74 0.66
C ARG A 26 24.08 8.55 1.56
N LEU A 27 25.09 8.15 2.34
CA LEU A 27 25.02 7.03 3.27
C LEU A 27 24.66 7.49 4.70
N TYR A 28 24.63 8.80 4.93
CA TYR A 28 24.30 9.37 6.21
C TYR A 28 22.79 9.23 6.49
N ASP A 29 22.48 8.38 7.46
CA ASP A 29 21.13 8.11 7.91
C ASP A 29 20.85 8.85 9.23
N MET A 30 20.22 10.02 9.12
CA MET A 30 19.81 10.84 10.28
C MET A 30 18.84 10.12 11.22
N SER A 31 18.17 9.04 10.78
CA SER A 31 17.22 8.32 11.64
C SER A 31 17.89 7.79 12.91
N ARG A 32 19.17 7.41 12.82
CA ARG A 32 19.98 6.90 13.94
C ARG A 32 20.22 7.98 15.01
N GLU A 33 20.38 9.23 14.60
CA GLU A 33 20.62 10.35 15.52
C GLU A 33 19.33 10.85 16.17
N VAL A 34 18.20 10.76 15.46
CA VAL A 34 16.88 11.14 15.96
C VAL A 34 16.23 10.02 16.80
N GLY A 35 16.92 8.89 16.98
CA GLY A 35 16.42 7.75 17.76
C GLY A 35 15.28 7.00 17.08
N ILE A 36 15.15 7.13 15.76
CA ILE A 36 14.19 6.39 14.94
C ILE A 36 14.88 5.09 14.52
N GLU A 37 14.63 4.01 15.25
CA GLU A 37 15.10 2.69 14.84
C GLU A 37 14.44 2.29 13.53
N ALA A 38 15.26 1.99 12.51
CA ALA A 38 14.79 1.40 11.26
C ALA A 38 14.18 0.02 11.56
N ARG A 39 12.86 -0.05 11.70
CA ARG A 39 12.16 -1.34 11.76
C ARG A 39 12.13 -1.92 10.36
N THR A 40 13.10 -2.76 10.02
CA THR A 40 12.94 -3.71 8.94
C THR A 40 11.91 -4.75 9.38
N VAL A 41 10.63 -4.49 9.09
CA VAL A 41 9.61 -5.53 9.19
C VAL A 41 9.93 -6.52 8.06
N GLU A 42 10.47 -7.69 8.40
CA GLU A 42 10.51 -8.79 7.45
C GLU A 42 9.07 -9.16 7.09
N LEU A 43 8.65 -8.73 5.90
CA LEU A 43 7.36 -9.10 5.32
C LEU A 43 7.45 -10.58 4.92
N THR A 44 7.27 -11.50 5.87
CA THR A 44 7.07 -12.91 5.56
C THR A 44 5.77 -13.04 4.77
N ASN A 45 5.87 -13.05 3.43
CA ASN A 45 4.76 -12.98 2.48
C ASN A 45 3.70 -14.09 2.62
N HIS A 46 3.95 -15.13 3.42
CA HIS A 46 3.07 -16.29 3.57
C HIS A 46 2.35 -16.37 4.93
N ALA A 47 2.84 -15.69 5.97
CA ALA A 47 2.29 -15.83 7.32
C ALA A 47 0.97 -15.07 7.55
N ASN A 48 0.53 -14.26 6.58
CA ASN A 48 -0.61 -13.36 6.74
C ASN A 48 -1.92 -13.87 6.13
N ARG A 49 -1.95 -15.03 5.44
CA ARG A 49 -3.20 -15.56 4.87
C ARG A 49 -4.09 -16.09 5.99
N ILE A 50 -5.26 -15.49 6.16
CA ILE A 50 -6.25 -15.94 7.14
C ILE A 50 -7.06 -17.11 6.59
N SER A 51 -7.75 -17.83 7.48
CA SER A 51 -8.67 -18.91 7.09
C SER A 51 -9.78 -18.43 6.15
N GLU A 52 -10.37 -19.34 5.39
CA GLU A 52 -11.44 -18.97 4.45
C GLU A 52 -12.72 -18.50 5.16
N SER A 53 -13.06 -19.12 6.30
CA SER A 53 -14.16 -18.66 7.15
C SER A 53 -13.95 -17.22 7.63
N ASP A 54 -12.75 -16.88 8.10
CA ASP A 54 -12.43 -15.52 8.54
C ASP A 54 -12.44 -14.52 7.38
N TYR A 55 -11.98 -14.93 6.20
CA TYR A 55 -12.04 -14.11 5.00
C TYR A 55 -13.48 -13.82 4.58
N PHE A 56 -14.36 -14.82 4.57
CA PHE A 56 -15.77 -14.58 4.29
C PHE A 56 -16.46 -13.75 5.38
N ALA A 57 -16.05 -13.89 6.64
CA ALA A 57 -16.53 -13.03 7.71
C ALA A 57 -16.13 -11.56 7.47
N LEU A 58 -14.89 -11.31 7.03
CA LEU A 58 -14.44 -9.97 6.63
C LEU A 58 -15.28 -9.41 5.49
N ILE A 59 -15.50 -10.18 4.42
CA ILE A 59 -16.35 -9.76 3.30
C ILE A 59 -17.75 -9.40 3.78
N ARG A 60 -18.38 -10.25 4.60
CA ARG A 60 -19.74 -10.05 5.10
C ARG A 60 -19.85 -8.87 6.06
N SER A 61 -18.76 -8.47 6.70
CA SER A 61 -18.72 -7.30 7.59
C SER A 61 -18.69 -5.96 6.86
N LEU A 62 -18.42 -5.95 5.55
CA LEU A 62 -18.33 -4.71 4.78
C LEU A 62 -19.71 -4.06 4.61
N ASN A 63 -19.78 -2.75 4.82
CA ASN A 63 -20.98 -1.99 4.44
C ASN A 63 -21.04 -1.75 2.92
N LYS A 64 -22.18 -1.25 2.43
CA LYS A 64 -22.43 -1.05 0.99
C LYS A 64 -21.32 -0.26 0.27
N LYS A 65 -20.87 0.87 0.81
CA LYS A 65 -19.82 1.69 0.19
C LYS A 65 -18.47 1.00 0.17
N GLN A 66 -18.13 0.32 1.27
CA GLN A 66 -16.90 -0.45 1.37
C GLN A 66 -16.89 -1.64 0.41
N TRP A 67 -18.03 -2.31 0.25
CA TRP A 67 -18.23 -3.42 -0.67
C TRP A 67 -18.08 -2.98 -2.13
N GLU A 68 -18.73 -1.88 -2.51
CA GLU A 68 -18.60 -1.28 -3.85
C GLU A 68 -17.13 -0.93 -4.18
N PHE A 69 -16.43 -0.31 -3.23
CA PHE A 69 -15.00 -0.02 -3.37
C PHE A 69 -14.16 -1.29 -3.50
N PHE A 70 -14.37 -2.27 -2.62
CA PHE A 70 -13.70 -3.56 -2.67
C PHE A 70 -13.87 -4.25 -4.04
N GLN A 71 -15.12 -4.32 -4.53
CA GLN A 71 -15.42 -4.91 -5.83
C GLN A 71 -14.71 -4.17 -6.97
N HIS A 72 -14.69 -2.83 -6.92
CA HIS A 72 -14.00 -2.03 -7.93
C HIS A 72 -12.50 -2.35 -7.98
N VAL A 73 -11.82 -2.44 -6.82
CA VAL A 73 -10.39 -2.80 -6.75
C VAL A 73 -10.15 -4.20 -7.30
N VAL A 74 -10.92 -5.19 -6.85
CA VAL A 74 -10.73 -6.59 -7.27
C VAL A 74 -10.99 -6.76 -8.78
N THR A 75 -12.04 -6.13 -9.31
CA THR A 75 -12.34 -6.18 -10.74
C THR A 75 -11.27 -5.47 -11.56
N TRP A 76 -10.74 -4.33 -11.10
CA TRP A 76 -9.66 -3.64 -11.79
C TRP A 76 -8.43 -4.52 -11.93
N VAL A 77 -7.95 -5.10 -10.83
CA VAL A 77 -6.76 -5.97 -10.85
C VAL A 77 -6.95 -7.21 -11.72
N LYS A 78 -8.18 -7.73 -11.82
CA LYS A 78 -8.50 -8.88 -12.69
C LYS A 78 -8.58 -8.55 -14.18
N THR A 79 -8.91 -7.31 -14.54
CA THR A 79 -9.26 -6.95 -15.92
C THR A 79 -8.23 -6.05 -16.60
N LYS A 80 -7.42 -5.34 -15.83
CA LYS A 80 -6.42 -4.39 -16.31
C LYS A 80 -5.03 -4.84 -15.90
N HIS A 81 -4.06 -4.67 -16.79
CA HIS A 81 -2.63 -4.91 -16.51
C HIS A 81 -1.88 -3.62 -16.16
N GLU A 82 -2.61 -2.56 -15.80
CA GLU A 82 -2.07 -1.24 -15.49
C GLU A 82 -2.10 -0.99 -13.97
N PRO A 83 -1.16 -0.19 -13.44
CA PRO A 83 -1.15 0.20 -12.03
C PRO A 83 -2.48 0.83 -11.61
N PHE A 84 -2.99 0.42 -10.45
CA PHE A 84 -4.22 0.96 -9.86
C PHE A 84 -3.90 1.96 -8.76
N TYR A 85 -4.26 3.22 -8.95
CA TYR A 85 -4.09 4.28 -7.95
C TYR A 85 -5.46 4.70 -7.40
N THR A 86 -5.65 4.54 -6.10
CA THR A 86 -6.88 4.96 -5.42
C THR A 86 -6.59 5.45 -4.01
N PHE A 87 -7.46 6.32 -3.49
CA PHE A 87 -7.33 6.87 -2.15
C PHE A 87 -8.56 6.53 -1.32
N LEU A 88 -8.35 5.77 -0.24
CA LEU A 88 -9.42 5.37 0.68
C LEU A 88 -9.51 6.36 1.84
N THR A 89 -10.57 7.16 1.87
CA THR A 89 -10.79 8.19 2.90
C THR A 89 -12.02 7.91 3.75
N GLY A 90 -12.10 8.58 4.90
CA GLY A 90 -13.24 8.50 5.81
C GLY A 90 -12.86 8.89 7.23
N GLY A 91 -13.86 9.16 8.06
CA GLY A 91 -13.69 9.50 9.47
C GLY A 91 -13.01 8.41 10.30
N ALA A 92 -12.65 8.75 11.53
CA ALA A 92 -12.20 7.76 12.51
C ALA A 92 -13.31 6.73 12.77
N GLY A 93 -12.94 5.46 12.96
CA GLY A 93 -13.92 4.39 13.23
C GLY A 93 -14.71 3.89 12.01
N CYS A 94 -14.58 4.48 10.82
CA CYS A 94 -15.31 4.04 9.63
C CYS A 94 -14.84 2.69 9.03
N GLY A 95 -13.95 1.95 9.69
CA GLY A 95 -13.52 0.62 9.26
C GLY A 95 -12.53 0.58 8.09
N LYS A 96 -11.77 1.66 7.82
CA LYS A 96 -10.78 1.70 6.71
C LYS A 96 -9.79 0.53 6.75
N SER A 97 -9.26 0.20 7.94
CA SER A 97 -8.33 -0.92 8.11
C SER A 97 -8.95 -2.27 7.76
N VAL A 98 -10.26 -2.44 8.01
CA VAL A 98 -10.99 -3.65 7.63
C VAL A 98 -11.00 -3.78 6.11
N VAL A 99 -11.35 -2.70 5.39
CA VAL A 99 -11.36 -2.69 3.91
C VAL A 99 -9.98 -3.02 3.34
N VAL A 100 -8.93 -2.36 3.82
CA VAL A 100 -7.55 -2.60 3.36
C VAL A 100 -7.15 -4.06 3.61
N ARG A 101 -7.46 -4.59 4.79
CA ARG A 101 -7.19 -6.00 5.12
C ARG A 101 -7.95 -6.95 4.21
N THR A 102 -9.24 -6.70 3.94
CA THR A 102 -10.04 -7.55 3.03
C THR A 102 -9.49 -7.52 1.61
N ILE A 103 -9.11 -6.34 1.09
CA ILE A 103 -8.47 -6.21 -0.22
C ILE A 103 -7.17 -7.00 -0.26
N PHE A 104 -6.32 -6.83 0.76
CA PHE A 104 -5.06 -7.57 0.84
C PHE A 104 -5.28 -9.09 0.78
N GLN A 105 -6.23 -9.62 1.57
CA GLN A 105 -6.54 -11.05 1.55
C GLN A 105 -7.09 -11.51 0.20
N ALA A 106 -7.93 -10.72 -0.45
CA ALA A 106 -8.50 -11.06 -1.76
C ALA A 106 -7.42 -11.11 -2.84
N LEU A 107 -6.54 -10.11 -2.88
CA LEU A 107 -5.46 -10.02 -3.86
C LEU A 107 -4.38 -11.08 -3.59
N HIS A 108 -4.02 -11.30 -2.33
CA HIS A 108 -3.08 -12.35 -1.94
C HIS A 108 -3.60 -13.73 -2.34
N ARG A 109 -4.89 -14.03 -2.09
CA ARG A 109 -5.52 -15.27 -2.54
C ARG A 109 -5.58 -15.38 -4.07
N HIS A 110 -5.77 -14.28 -4.78
CA HIS A 110 -5.88 -14.31 -6.24
C HIS A 110 -4.52 -14.43 -6.95
N LEU A 111 -3.50 -13.72 -6.48
CA LEU A 111 -2.18 -13.61 -7.12
C LEU A 111 -1.16 -14.61 -6.58
N CYS A 112 -1.31 -15.03 -5.32
CA CYS A 112 -0.42 -15.99 -4.65
C CYS A 112 -1.13 -17.34 -4.43
N SER A 113 -2.21 -17.63 -5.14
CA SER A 113 -2.75 -18.99 -5.18
C SER A 113 -1.70 -19.90 -5.78
N ILE A 114 -1.36 -20.96 -5.06
CA ILE A 114 -0.39 -21.96 -5.50
C ILE A 114 -1.05 -22.69 -6.69
N GLU A 115 -0.40 -22.71 -7.85
CA GLU A 115 -0.82 -23.61 -8.93
C GLU A 115 -0.71 -25.05 -8.41
N GLY A 116 -1.85 -25.71 -8.17
CA GLY A 116 -1.92 -27.09 -7.70
C GLY A 116 -2.59 -27.35 -6.33
N GLU A 117 -3.28 -26.40 -5.71
CA GLU A 117 -4.25 -26.74 -4.65
C GLU A 117 -5.43 -27.49 -5.30
N ASP A 118 -5.52 -28.79 -5.01
CA ASP A 118 -6.54 -29.73 -5.48
C ASP A 118 -7.94 -29.25 -5.01
N PRO A 119 -8.91 -29.04 -5.91
CA PRO A 119 -10.26 -28.59 -5.53
C PRO A 119 -11.06 -29.60 -4.69
N ASP A 120 -10.56 -30.83 -4.51
CA ASP A 120 -11.25 -31.90 -3.78
C ASP A 120 -10.82 -32.08 -2.30
N ASP A 121 -9.94 -31.21 -1.75
CA ASP A 121 -9.55 -31.27 -0.33
C ASP A 121 -10.48 -30.41 0.59
N ILE A 122 -11.79 -30.61 0.44
CA ILE A 122 -12.85 -30.16 1.39
C ILE A 122 -13.64 -31.35 1.92
#